data_AF-A0A1C6NGQ1-F1
#
_entry.id   AF-A0A1C6NGQ1-F1
#
_cell.length_a   1.000
_cell.length_b   1.000
_cell.length_c   1.000
_cell.angle_alpha   90.00
_cell.angle_beta   90.00
_cell.angle_gamma   90.00
#
_symmetry.space_group_name_H-M   'P 1'
#
loop_
_entity.id
_entity.type
_entity.pdbx_description
1 polymer ?
#
loop_
_entity_poly.entity_id
_entity_poly.type
_entity_poly.pdbx_seq_one_letter_code
_entity_poly.pdbx_strand_id
1 'polypeptide(L)'
;MHSYTRAESRERRRLFLKGAHQSIGDNLDPRVTRRIHEIDAIAAERGAKELAALERQADAARDTVAAAKAAVKASKWGAERSAARDALRDAEKNLHRAERAYHRAEQS
;
A
#
# COMPACT_ATOMS: atom_id res chain seq x y z
N MET A 1 -6.06 -5.26 2.29
CA MET A 1 -6.22 -4.24 1.23
C MET A 1 -6.82 -4.80 -0.06
N HIS A 2 -7.88 -4.16 -0.54
CA HIS A 2 -8.39 -4.35 -1.91
C HIS A 2 -8.18 -3.05 -2.69
N SER A 3 -7.48 -3.12 -3.83
CA SER A 3 -7.28 -1.97 -4.72
C SER A 3 -8.28 -2.04 -5.88
N TYR A 4 -9.42 -1.37 -5.73
CA TYR A 4 -10.48 -1.34 -6.76
C TYR A 4 -10.26 -0.22 -7.78
N THR A 5 -10.48 -0.52 -9.05
CA THR A 5 -10.70 0.52 -10.07
C THR A 5 -12.10 1.12 -9.94
N ARG A 6 -12.30 2.32 -10.50
CA ARG A 6 -13.63 2.98 -10.52
C ARG A 6 -14.69 2.14 -11.23
N ALA A 7 -14.30 1.38 -12.25
CA ALA A 7 -15.20 0.49 -12.98
C ALA A 7 -15.62 -0.70 -12.11
N GLU A 8 -14.65 -1.39 -11.50
CA GLU A 8 -14.88 -2.52 -10.60
C GLU A 8 -15.77 -2.12 -9.41
N SER A 9 -15.53 -0.96 -8.79
CA SER A 9 -16.37 -0.48 -7.68
C SER A 9 -17.82 -0.22 -8.11
N ARG A 10 -18.03 0.32 -9.32
CA ARG A 10 -19.39 0.56 -9.87
C ARG A 10 -20.09 -0.76 -10.20
N GLU A 11 -19.38 -1.69 -10.81
CA GLU A 11 -19.90 -3.01 -11.16
C GLU A 11 -20.29 -3.78 -9.89
N ARG A 12 -19.39 -3.84 -8.89
CA ARG A 12 -19.65 -4.46 -7.59
C ARG A 12 -20.86 -3.86 -6.89
N ARG A 13 -20.98 -2.52 -6.85
CA ARG A 13 -22.15 -1.84 -6.25
C ARG A 13 -23.45 -2.21 -6.97
N ARG A 14 -23.43 -2.24 -8.31
CA ARG A 14 -24.60 -2.62 -9.10
C ARG A 14 -25.01 -4.07 -8.86
N LEU A 15 -24.04 -4.99 -8.81
CA LEU A 15 -24.26 -6.40 -8.52
C LEU A 15 -24.79 -6.62 -7.10
N PHE A 16 -24.25 -5.89 -6.13
CA PHE A 16 -24.73 -5.95 -4.75
C PHE A 16 -26.20 -5.48 -4.63
N LEU A 17 -26.56 -4.36 -5.26
CA LEU A 17 -27.94 -3.88 -5.31
C LEU A 17 -28.86 -4.87 -6.01
N LYS A 18 -28.39 -5.51 -7.09
CA LYS A 18 -29.13 -6.55 -7.80
C LYS A 18 -29.39 -7.76 -6.89
N GLY A 19 -28.36 -8.24 -6.18
CA GLY A 19 -28.48 -9.34 -5.23
C GLY A 19 -29.42 -9.02 -4.06
N ALA A 20 -29.36 -7.80 -3.52
CA ALA A 20 -30.25 -7.34 -2.46
C ALA A 20 -31.72 -7.26 -2.92
N HIS A 21 -31.98 -6.84 -4.16
CA HIS A 21 -33.33 -6.86 -4.72
C HIS A 21 -33.82 -8.30 -4.95
N GLN A 22 -32.92 -9.22 -5.32
CA GLN A 22 -33.25 -10.64 -5.47
C GLN A 22 -33.48 -11.36 -4.14
N SER A 23 -32.80 -10.98 -3.06
CA SER A 23 -33.04 -11.58 -1.74
C SER A 23 -34.42 -11.23 -1.17
N ILE A 24 -35.01 -10.10 -1.58
CA ILE A 24 -36.38 -9.73 -1.19
C ILE A 24 -37.42 -10.64 -1.87
N GLY A 25 -37.09 -11.20 -3.04
CA GLY A 25 -37.97 -12.08 -3.82
C GLY A 25 -37.60 -13.56 -3.77
N ASP A 26 -36.71 -13.99 -2.86
CA ASP A 26 -36.19 -15.37 -2.75
C ASP A 26 -35.64 -15.96 -4.07
N ASN A 27 -35.10 -15.11 -4.95
CA ASN A 27 -34.62 -15.47 -6.28
C ASN A 27 -33.15 -15.06 -6.52
N LEU A 28 -32.30 -15.39 -5.55
CA LEU A 28 -30.86 -15.08 -5.57
C LEU A 28 -30.15 -15.79 -6.74
N ASP A 29 -29.56 -15.04 -7.66
CA ASP A 29 -28.80 -15.60 -8.77
C ASP A 29 -27.35 -15.89 -8.33
N PRO A 30 -26.90 -17.16 -8.30
CA PRO A 30 -25.54 -17.51 -7.87
C PRO A 30 -24.45 -16.89 -8.77
N ARG A 31 -24.78 -16.51 -10.01
CA ARG A 31 -23.84 -15.82 -10.91
C ARG A 31 -23.51 -14.42 -10.42
N VAL A 32 -24.42 -13.74 -9.75
CA VAL A 32 -24.18 -12.40 -9.16
C VAL A 32 -23.14 -12.50 -8.06
N THR A 33 -23.30 -13.46 -7.15
CA THR A 33 -22.35 -13.73 -6.07
C THR A 33 -20.97 -14.11 -6.62
N ARG A 34 -20.92 -15.03 -7.59
CA ARG A 34 -19.68 -15.42 -8.26
C ARG A 34 -18.96 -14.23 -8.88
N ARG A 35 -19.68 -13.35 -9.58
CA ARG A 35 -19.09 -12.18 -10.22
C ARG A 35 -18.53 -11.17 -9.21
N ILE A 36 -19.20 -10.99 -8.08
CA ILE A 36 -18.68 -10.17 -6.97
C ILE A 36 -17.36 -10.76 -6.45
N HIS A 37 -17.30 -12.07 -6.22
CA HIS A 37 -16.07 -12.73 -5.78
C HIS A 37 -14.92 -12.63 -6.78
N GLU A 38 -15.20 -12.72 -8.09
CA GLU A 38 -14.19 -12.50 -9.13
C GLU A 38 -13.61 -11.08 -9.07
N ILE A 39 -14.46 -10.06 -8.91
CA ILE A 39 -14.02 -8.67 -8.77
C ILE A 39 -13.17 -8.49 -7.51
N ASP A 40 -13.63 -9.05 -6.39
CA ASP A 40 -12.93 -8.95 -5.11
C ASP A 40 -11.56 -9.67 -5.17
N ALA A 41 -11.47 -10.83 -5.82
CA ALA A 41 -10.21 -11.56 -6.01
C ALA A 41 -9.18 -10.75 -6.83
N ILE A 42 -9.60 -10.15 -7.95
CA ILE A 42 -8.72 -9.32 -8.79
C ILE A 42 -8.24 -8.08 -8.01
N ALA A 43 -9.15 -7.43 -7.27
CA ALA A 43 -8.81 -6.27 -6.45
C ALA A 43 -7.87 -6.63 -5.29
N ALA A 44 -8.01 -7.82 -4.71
CA ALA A 44 -7.13 -8.34 -3.67
C ALA A 44 -5.73 -8.63 -4.22
N GLU A 45 -5.60 -9.26 -5.39
CA GLU A 45 -4.31 -9.49 -6.04
C GLU A 45 -3.56 -8.17 -6.32
N ARG A 46 -4.29 -7.17 -6.83
CA ARG A 46 -3.73 -5.83 -7.07
C ARG A 46 -3.29 -5.18 -5.76
N GLY A 47 -4.13 -5.26 -4.73
CA GLY A 47 -3.81 -4.75 -3.41
C GLY A 47 -2.56 -5.42 -2.82
N ALA A 48 -2.43 -6.74 -2.95
CA ALA A 48 -1.25 -7.47 -2.48
C ALA A 48 0.03 -7.02 -3.20
N LYS A 49 -0.02 -6.81 -4.53
CA LYS A 49 1.11 -6.30 -5.31
C LYS A 49 1.52 -4.89 -4.90
N GLU A 50 0.55 -4.01 -4.66
CA GLU A 50 0.80 -2.65 -4.16
C GLU A 50 1.41 -2.66 -2.76
N LEU A 51 0.88 -3.49 -1.84
CA LEU A 51 1.42 -3.63 -0.49
C LEU A 51 2.86 -4.14 -0.51
N ALA A 52 3.15 -5.18 -1.29
CA ALA A 52 4.51 -5.69 -1.47
C ALA A 52 5.46 -4.68 -2.13
N ALA A 53 4.93 -3.74 -2.94
CA ALA A 53 5.74 -2.64 -3.46
C ALA A 53 6.06 -1.60 -2.38
N LEU A 54 5.10 -1.27 -1.52
CA LEU A 54 5.31 -0.36 -0.38
C LEU A 54 6.26 -0.94 0.66
N GLU A 55 6.17 -2.24 0.94
CA GLU A 55 7.09 -2.96 1.83
C GLU A 55 8.53 -2.83 1.33
N ARG A 56 8.77 -3.16 0.05
CA ARG A 56 10.08 -3.03 -0.59
C ARG A 56 10.61 -1.59 -0.55
N GLN A 57 9.74 -0.58 -0.68
CA GLN A 57 10.15 0.82 -0.54
C GLN A 57 10.55 1.17 0.89
N ALA A 58 9.83 0.66 1.89
CA ALA A 58 10.18 0.84 3.29
C ALA A 58 11.52 0.19 3.62
N ASP A 59 11.77 -1.03 3.14
CA ASP A 59 13.05 -1.73 3.31
C ASP A 59 14.21 -0.97 2.67
N ALA A 60 14.05 -0.53 1.41
CA ALA A 60 15.07 0.27 0.74
C ALA A 60 15.35 1.60 1.48
N ALA A 61 14.34 2.20 2.10
CA ALA A 61 14.54 3.40 2.92
C ALA A 61 15.29 3.09 4.23
N ARG A 62 15.07 1.91 4.85
CA ARG A 62 15.85 1.45 6.02
C ARG A 62 17.32 1.28 5.67
N ASP A 63 17.60 0.66 4.52
CA ASP A 63 18.97 0.52 4.01
C ASP A 63 19.62 1.87 3.75
N THR A 64 18.87 2.83 3.19
CA THR A 64 19.35 4.20 2.96
C THR A 64 19.71 4.90 4.27
N VAL A 65 18.89 4.75 5.32
CA VAL A 65 19.19 5.28 6.66
C VAL A 65 20.43 4.62 7.25
N ALA A 66 20.58 3.30 7.10
CA ALA A 66 21.77 2.58 7.57
C ALA A 66 23.04 3.08 6.87
N ALA A 67 22.99 3.27 5.54
CA ALA A 67 24.08 3.82 4.75
C ALA A 67 24.42 5.26 5.17
N ALA A 68 23.41 6.12 5.38
CA ALA A 68 23.62 7.49 5.85
C ALA A 68 24.24 7.54 7.26
N LYS A 69 23.83 6.64 8.17
CA LYS A 69 24.46 6.49 9.50
C LYS A 69 25.94 6.09 9.38
N ALA A 70 26.26 5.18 8.46
CA ALA A 70 27.64 4.79 8.19
C ALA A 70 28.46 5.97 7.63
N ALA A 71 27.89 6.76 6.72
CA ALA A 71 28.52 7.96 6.17
C ALA A 71 28.83 9.01 7.26
N VAL A 72 27.90 9.26 8.19
CA VAL A 72 28.15 10.14 9.34
C VAL A 72 29.31 9.62 10.20
N LYS A 73 29.39 8.31 10.44
CA LYS A 73 30.48 7.70 11.21
C LYS A 73 31.83 7.83 10.50
N ALA A 74 31.85 7.69 9.17
CA ALA A 74 33.06 7.79 8.35
C ALA A 74 33.50 9.24 8.09
N SER A 75 32.58 10.20 8.16
CA SER A 75 32.85 11.61 7.85
C SER A 75 33.84 12.28 8.80
N LYS A 76 34.71 13.13 8.24
CA LYS A 76 35.62 13.98 9.03
C LYS A 76 34.84 15.08 9.74
N TRP A 77 35.38 15.55 10.87
CA TRP A 77 34.80 16.65 11.63
C TRP A 77 34.67 17.94 10.80
N GLY A 78 33.69 18.79 11.16
CA GLY A 78 33.42 20.06 10.49
C GLY A 78 32.28 19.96 9.47
N ALA A 79 32.43 20.66 8.34
CA ALA A 79 31.38 20.82 7.34
C ALA A 79 30.93 19.48 6.73
N GLU A 80 31.86 18.54 6.51
CA GLU A 80 31.57 17.20 5.96
C GLU A 80 30.62 16.41 6.86
N ARG A 81 30.89 16.38 8.17
CA ARG A 81 30.00 15.73 9.16
C ARG A 81 28.65 16.44 9.29
N SER A 82 28.59 17.76 9.11
CA SER A 82 27.31 18.48 9.09
C SER A 82 26.47 18.04 7.90
N ALA A 83 27.04 18.04 6.69
CA ALA A 83 26.35 17.61 5.48
C ALA A 83 25.89 16.15 5.57
N ALA A 84 26.71 15.26 6.12
CA ALA A 84 26.32 13.86 6.35
C ALA A 84 25.14 13.72 7.33
N ARG A 85 25.08 14.57 8.37
CA ARG A 85 23.95 14.58 9.32
C ARG A 85 22.67 15.11 8.69
N ASP A 86 22.77 16.11 7.82
CA ASP A 86 21.60 16.61 7.09
C ASP A 86 21.06 15.55 6.13
N ALA A 87 21.94 14.85 5.40
CA ALA A 87 21.57 13.71 4.57
C ALA A 87 20.92 12.57 5.37
N LEU A 88 21.44 12.27 6.58
CA LEU A 88 20.82 11.30 7.48
C LEU A 88 19.40 11.73 7.89
N ARG A 89 19.22 13.00 8.27
CA ARG A 89 17.91 13.52 8.67
C ARG A 89 16.89 13.41 7.54
N ASP A 90 17.29 13.68 6.30
CA ASP A 90 16.41 13.57 5.15
C ASP A 90 16.09 12.12 4.80
N ALA A 91 17.05 11.20 4.95
CA ALA A 91 16.81 9.76 4.84
C ALA A 91 15.80 9.27 5.90
N GLU A 92 15.93 9.71 7.15
CA GLU A 92 15.01 9.36 8.24
C GLU A 92 13.59 9.89 7.99
N LYS A 93 13.46 11.14 7.51
CA LYS A 93 12.16 11.69 7.09
C LYS A 93 11.53 10.87 5.97
N ASN A 94 12.33 10.41 5.00
CA ASN A 94 11.83 9.58 3.91
C ASN A 94 11.36 8.21 4.42
N LEU A 95 12.15 7.57 5.27
CA LEU A 95 11.79 6.31 5.92
C LEU A 95 10.45 6.42 6.65
N HIS A 96 10.26 7.46 7.48
CA HIS A 96 9.00 7.66 8.18
C HIS A 96 7.80 7.84 7.23
N ARG A 97 7.99 8.49 6.07
CA ARG A 97 6.92 8.62 5.07
C ARG A 97 6.60 7.27 4.42
N ALA A 98 7.61 6.49 4.07
CA ALA A 98 7.46 5.17 3.48
C ALA A 98 6.77 4.19 4.44
N GLU A 99 7.22 4.12 5.69
CA GLU A 99 6.60 3.27 6.72
C GLU A 99 5.16 3.68 7.00
N ARG A 100 4.88 4.99 7.07
CA ARG A 100 3.50 5.47 7.26
C ARG A 100 2.60 5.17 6.06
N ALA A 101 3.14 5.11 4.84
CA ALA A 101 2.38 4.70 3.67
C ALA A 101 2.09 3.20 3.71
N TYR A 102 3.11 2.39 4.01
CA TYR A 102 2.99 0.94 4.19
C TYR A 102 1.97 0.58 5.27
N HIS A 103 2.09 1.12 6.48
CA HIS A 103 1.16 0.81 7.58
C HIS A 103 -0.28 1.23 7.28
N ARG A 104 -0.49 2.35 6.57
CA ARG A 104 -1.84 2.74 6.15
C ARG A 104 -2.42 1.78 5.13
N ALA A 105 -1.61 1.28 4.20
CA ALA A 105 -2.03 0.29 3.22
C ALA A 105 -2.34 -1.06 3.89
N GLU A 106 -1.51 -1.48 4.85
CA GLU A 106 -1.68 -2.71 5.62
C GLU A 106 -2.98 -2.72 6.44
N GLN A 107 -3.38 -1.56 6.98
CA GLN A 107 -4.61 -1.39 7.77
C GLN A 107 -5.88 -1.17 6.93
N SER A 108 -5.76 -1.06 5.60
CA SER A 108 -6.88 -0.86 4.67
C SER A 108 -7.31 -2.15 3.96
#